data_AF-A0A0X3VD64-F1
#
_entry.id   AF-A0A0X3VD64-F1
#
_cell.length_a   1.000
_cell.length_b   1.000
_cell.length_c   1.000
_cell.angle_alpha   90.00
_cell.angle_beta   90.00
_cell.angle_gamma   90.00
#
_symmetry.space_group_name_H-M   'P 1'
#
loop_
_entity.id
_entity.type
_entity.pdbx_description
1 polymer ?
#
loop_
_entity_poly.entity_id
_entity_poly.type
_entity_poly.pdbx_seq_one_letter_code
_entity_poly.pdbx_strand_id
1 'polypeptide(L)'
;MCSLTELEIFYSALSVAHRCKLQSELKDIYNWVVLPDRAHARPAGPIDLLVAATAEEHGMTLLHYDGDFEQVAEVTGQPTLWLAEPGSIP
;
A
#
# COMPACT_ATOMS: atom_id res chain seq x y z
N MET A 1 -2.83 -15.97 -1.65
CA MET A 1 -2.80 -14.84 -2.62
C MET A 1 -1.60 -13.95 -2.33
N CYS A 2 -1.06 -13.28 -3.35
CA CYS A 2 -0.09 -12.19 -3.17
C CYS A 2 -0.77 -10.83 -3.43
N SER A 3 -0.16 -9.74 -2.97
CA SER A 3 -0.72 -8.37 -3.06
C SER A 3 -1.04 -7.96 -4.50
N LEU A 4 -0.31 -8.48 -5.48
CA LEU A 4 -0.55 -8.26 -6.91
C LEU A 4 -1.84 -8.94 -7.43
N THR A 5 -2.24 -10.09 -6.89
CA THR A 5 -3.49 -10.78 -7.28
C THR A 5 -4.74 -10.17 -6.63
N GLU A 6 -4.57 -9.54 -5.46
CA GLU A 6 -5.64 -8.80 -4.77
C GLU A 6 -6.05 -7.53 -5.56
N LEU A 7 -5.10 -6.96 -6.32
CA LEU A 7 -5.30 -5.80 -7.21
C LEU A 7 -6.34 -6.04 -8.31
N GLU A 8 -6.24 -7.16 -9.04
CA GLU A 8 -7.15 -7.49 -10.14
C GLU A 8 -8.59 -7.69 -9.64
N ILE A 9 -8.74 -8.18 -8.41
CA ILE A 9 -10.04 -8.45 -7.81
C ILE A 9 -10.68 -7.16 -7.27
N PHE A 10 -9.90 -6.24 -6.68
CA PHE A 10 -10.44 -5.00 -6.11
C PHE A 10 -10.56 -3.83 -7.08
N TYR A 11 -9.87 -3.83 -8.22
CA TYR A 11 -10.08 -2.83 -9.27
C TYR A 11 -11.55 -2.81 -9.76
N SER A 12 -12.25 -3.95 -9.66
CA SER A 12 -13.67 -4.10 -10.02
C SER A 12 -14.64 -3.76 -8.89
N ALA A 13 -14.16 -3.34 -7.71
CA ALA A 13 -15.02 -3.13 -6.57
C ALA A 13 -15.74 -1.77 -6.62
N LEU A 14 -17.05 -1.83 -6.90
CA LEU A 14 -17.94 -0.68 -7.10
C LEU A 14 -18.22 0.18 -5.84
N SER A 15 -17.74 -0.19 -4.64
CA SER A 15 -17.88 0.62 -3.41
C SER A 15 -16.95 0.18 -2.28
N VAL A 16 -16.79 1.01 -1.23
CA VAL A 16 -16.02 0.66 -0.01
C VAL A 16 -16.59 -0.59 0.68
N ALA A 17 -17.91 -0.70 0.79
CA ALA A 17 -18.56 -1.88 1.38
C ALA A 17 -18.33 -3.14 0.52
N HIS A 18 -18.32 -2.99 -0.81
CA HIS A 18 -18.03 -4.09 -1.73
C HIS A 18 -16.58 -4.58 -1.60
N ARG A 19 -15.62 -3.65 -1.41
CA ARG A 19 -14.22 -3.99 -1.12
C ARG A 19 -14.07 -4.78 0.17
N CYS A 20 -14.68 -4.33 1.27
CA CYS A 20 -14.62 -5.05 2.54
C CYS A 20 -15.20 -6.47 2.44
N LYS A 21 -16.31 -6.63 1.69
CA LYS A 21 -16.93 -7.93 1.50
C LYS A 21 -16.05 -8.88 0.68
N LEU A 22 -15.54 -8.41 -0.46
CA LEU A 22 -14.60 -9.19 -1.29
C LEU A 22 -13.34 -9.55 -0.49
N GLN A 23 -12.83 -8.63 0.34
CA GLN A 23 -11.65 -8.89 1.16
C GLN A 23 -11.90 -9.97 2.23
N SER A 24 -13.08 -9.99 2.85
CA SER A 24 -13.45 -11.05 3.81
C SER A 24 -13.53 -12.40 3.11
N GLU A 25 -14.24 -12.48 1.99
CA GLU A 25 -14.45 -13.72 1.25
C GLU A 25 -13.12 -14.28 0.71
N LEU A 26 -12.23 -13.43 0.22
CA LEU A 26 -10.93 -13.86 -0.28
C LEU A 26 -10.00 -14.39 0.81
N LYS A 27 -10.07 -13.85 2.04
CA LYS A 27 -9.32 -14.36 3.20
C LYS A 27 -9.79 -15.74 3.64
N ASP A 28 -11.08 -16.03 3.46
CA ASP A 28 -11.66 -17.32 3.83
C ASP A 28 -11.37 -18.42 2.79
N ILE A 29 -11.19 -18.04 1.52
CA ILE A 29 -11.04 -18.97 0.40
C ILE A 29 -9.57 -19.28 0.08
N TYR A 30 -8.66 -18.33 0.25
CA TYR A 30 -7.26 -18.50 -0.13
C TYR A 30 -6.32 -18.53 1.07
N ASN A 31 -5.49 -19.57 1.18
CA ASN A 31 -4.38 -19.58 2.12
C ASN A 31 -3.41 -18.42 1.79
N TRP A 32 -3.16 -17.55 2.75
CA TRP A 32 -2.21 -16.45 2.59
C TRP A 32 -0.81 -17.05 2.55
N VAL A 33 -0.09 -16.87 1.43
CA VAL A 33 1.32 -17.26 1.38
C VAL A 33 2.07 -16.15 2.09
N VAL A 34 2.70 -16.50 3.20
CA VAL A 34 3.52 -15.59 4.00
C VAL A 34 4.61 -15.02 3.10
N LEU A 35 4.61 -13.70 2.90
CA LEU A 35 5.75 -13.02 2.30
C LEU A 35 6.92 -13.07 3.30
N PRO A 36 8.18 -13.20 2.85
CA PRO A 36 9.36 -13.27 3.72
C PRO A 36 9.40 -12.10 4.73
N ASP A 37 10.08 -12.28 5.87
CA ASP A 37 9.95 -11.43 7.06
C ASP A 37 10.08 -9.90 6.87
N ARG A 38 10.65 -9.47 5.75
CA ARG A 38 10.74 -8.07 5.28
C ARG A 38 9.40 -7.48 4.80
N ALA A 39 8.38 -8.32 4.67
CA ALA A 39 7.06 -7.99 4.14
C ALA A 39 5.94 -8.22 5.17
N HIS A 40 6.29 -8.26 6.46
CA HIS A 40 5.33 -8.24 7.57
C HIS A 40 4.56 -6.92 7.68
N ALA A 41 5.07 -5.86 7.05
CA ALA A 41 4.37 -4.59 6.97
C ALA A 41 3.34 -4.66 5.83
N ARG A 42 2.17 -4.04 6.06
CA ARG A 42 1.08 -4.01 5.07
C ARG A 42 1.66 -3.47 3.76
N PRO A 43 1.67 -4.26 2.67
CA PRO A 43 2.29 -3.83 1.43
C PRO A 43 1.58 -2.58 0.93
N ALA A 44 2.36 -1.57 0.53
CA ALA A 44 1.86 -0.32 -0.01
C ALA A 44 0.87 -0.58 -1.15
N GLY A 45 -0.18 0.23 -1.21
CA GLY A 45 -1.18 0.12 -2.25
C GLY A 45 -0.58 0.33 -3.65
N PRO A 46 -1.21 -0.20 -4.71
CA PRO A 46 -0.78 -0.02 -6.09
C PRO A 46 -0.68 1.45 -6.51
N ILE A 47 -1.59 2.29 -6.01
CA ILE A 47 -1.60 3.72 -6.28
C ILE A 47 -0.44 4.39 -5.53
N ASP A 48 -0.18 3.97 -4.28
CA ASP A 48 0.94 4.49 -3.49
C ASP A 48 2.26 4.15 -4.17
N LEU A 49 2.41 2.94 -4.71
CA LEU A 49 3.58 2.56 -5.52
C LEU A 49 3.74 3.42 -6.78
N LEU A 50 2.65 3.70 -7.51
CA LEU A 50 2.70 4.55 -8.70
C LEU A 50 3.08 6.00 -8.37
N VAL A 51 2.50 6.55 -7.30
CA VAL A 51 2.80 7.90 -6.81
C VAL A 51 4.25 7.98 -6.33
N ALA A 52 4.71 6.99 -5.57
CA ALA A 52 6.09 6.89 -5.10
C ALA A 52 7.09 6.79 -6.26
N ALA A 53 6.84 5.90 -7.23
CA ALA A 53 7.67 5.76 -8.42
C ALA A 53 7.71 7.06 -9.24
N THR A 54 6.58 7.77 -9.35
CA THR A 54 6.55 9.05 -10.06
C THR A 54 7.40 10.10 -9.34
N ALA A 55 7.34 10.18 -8.01
CA ALA A 55 8.15 11.10 -7.22
C ALA A 55 9.65 10.75 -7.31
N GLU A 56 10.00 9.46 -7.25
CA GLU A 56 11.36 8.97 -7.40
C GLU A 56 11.94 9.31 -8.78
N GLU A 57 11.21 8.99 -9.87
CA GLU A 57 11.59 9.26 -11.26
C GLU A 57 11.94 10.74 -11.49
N HIS A 58 11.23 11.64 -10.80
CA HIS A 58 11.42 13.09 -10.92
C HIS A 58 12.33 13.69 -9.85
N GLY A 59 12.91 12.87 -8.96
CA GLY A 59 13.78 13.32 -7.87
C GLY A 59 13.09 14.25 -6.87
N MET A 60 11.78 14.07 -6.64
CA MET A 60 10.98 14.89 -5.75
C MET A 60 10.88 14.28 -4.35
N THR A 61 10.78 15.14 -3.33
CA THR A 61 10.37 14.71 -1.99
C THR A 61 8.86 14.45 -1.97
N LEU A 62 8.47 13.24 -1.60
CA LEU A 62 7.07 12.85 -1.49
C LEU A 62 6.51 13.29 -0.13
N LEU A 63 5.60 14.27 -0.14
CA LEU A 63 4.87 14.73 1.04
C LEU A 63 3.63 13.84 1.26
N HIS A 64 3.50 13.20 2.42
CA HIS A 64 2.43 12.23 2.68
C HIS A 64 1.95 12.23 4.13
N TYR A 65 0.83 11.55 4.37
CA TYR A 65 0.34 11.19 5.71
C TYR A 65 -0.18 9.75 5.72
N ASP A 66 0.57 8.87 5.05
CA ASP A 66 0.28 7.45 4.97
C ASP A 66 1.59 6.67 5.21
N GLY A 67 1.58 5.75 6.18
CA GLY A 67 2.77 4.98 6.56
C GLY A 67 3.25 4.02 5.48
N ASP A 68 2.41 3.71 4.48
CA ASP A 68 2.79 2.86 3.36
C ASP A 68 3.92 3.49 2.52
N PHE A 69 4.01 4.82 2.43
CA PHE A 69 5.10 5.50 1.73
C PHE A 69 6.45 5.40 2.44
N GLU A 70 6.47 5.32 3.77
CA GLU A 70 7.72 5.10 4.52
C GLU A 70 8.30 3.72 4.24
N GLN A 71 7.43 2.70 4.12
CA GLN A 71 7.86 1.36 3.75
C GLN A 71 8.45 1.32 2.34
N VAL A 72 7.87 2.07 1.40
CA VAL A 72 8.42 2.21 0.05
C VAL A 72 9.78 2.91 0.10
N ALA A 73 9.88 4.01 0.85
CA ALA A 73 11.12 4.76 1.00
C ALA A 73 12.25 3.97 1.70
N GLU A 74 11.93 3.05 2.61
CA GLU A 74 12.92 2.14 3.20
C GLU A 74 13.59 1.25 2.14
N VAL A 75 12.86 0.89 1.09
CA VAL A 75 13.37 0.06 -0.01
C VAL A 75 14.02 0.89 -1.11
N THR A 76 13.42 2.01 -1.51
CA THR A 76 13.90 2.83 -2.65
C THR A 76 14.95 3.87 -2.24
N GLY A 77 14.97 4.27 -0.97
CA GLY A 77 15.78 5.39 -0.48
C GLY A 77 15.28 6.76 -0.95
N GLN A 78 14.09 6.82 -1.58
CA GLN A 78 13.54 8.09 -2.07
C GLN A 78 13.19 9.03 -0.91
N PRO A 79 13.35 10.34 -1.07
CA PRO A 79 13.04 11.29 -0.01
C PRO A 79 11.52 11.36 0.25
N THR A 80 11.11 11.18 1.51
CA THR A 80 9.75 11.38 1.98
C THR A 80 9.69 12.45 3.07
N LEU A 81 8.50 13.02 3.26
CA LEU A 81 8.20 13.95 4.34
C LEU A 81 6.78 13.74 4.85
N TRP A 82 6.64 13.61 6.17
CA TRP A 82 5.35 13.61 6.82
C TRP A 82 4.71 15.00 6.79
N LEU A 83 3.43 15.08 6.43
CA LEU A 83 2.63 16.30 6.42
C LEU A 83 2.50 16.92 7.82
N ALA A 84 2.43 16.07 8.84
CA ALA A 84 2.38 16.43 10.27
C ALA A 84 2.98 15.26 11.09
N GLU A 85 3.11 15.40 12.40
CA GLU A 85 3.57 14.30 13.25
C GLU A 85 2.67 13.05 13.07
N PRO A 86 3.23 11.84 12.93
CA PRO A 86 2.42 10.62 12.79
C PRO A 86 1.44 10.44 13.95
N GLY A 87 0.17 10.18 13.64
CA GLY A 87 -0.91 10.04 14.63
C GLY A 87 -1.52 11.36 15.13
N SER A 88 -1.07 12.52 14.66
CA SER A 88 -1.66 13.84 15.00
C SER A 88 -2.89 14.24 14.17
N ILE A 89 -3.10 13.67 12.98
CA ILE A 89 -4.28 13.92 12.14
C ILE A 89 -5.31 12.80 12.38
N PRO A 90 -6.59 13.13 12.67
CA PRO A 90 -7.65 12.16 12.94
C PRO A 90 -8.05 11.27 11.77
#